data_AF-A0A7X3LWM6-F1
#
_entry.id   AF-A0A7X3LWM6-F1
#
_cell.length_a   1.000
_cell.length_b   1.000
_cell.length_c   1.000
_cell.angle_alpha   90.00
_cell.angle_beta   90.00
_cell.angle_gamma   90.00
#
_symmetry.space_group_name_H-M   'P 1'
#
loop_
_entity.id
_entity.type
_entity.pdbx_description
1 polymer ?
#
loop_
_entity_poly.entity_id
_entity_poly.type
_entity_poly.pdbx_seq_one_letter_code
_entity_poly.pdbx_strand_id
1 'polypeptide(L)'
;MRRRKSISKQQVREELAHLPEFPPEDLKTRWQELYGAPPPKRLGRLIMIRAIAHRLQEMAFGGVSPATRRRLKRLGADLAAGRVPKPASIKIKPGTRLLREWQGEMHEAIVLEREVVYRGQSFRSLSAVAREITGTPWSGPVFFGLKERVRGSR
;
A
#
# COMPACT_ATOMS: atom_id res chain seq x y z
N MET A 1 -22.90 -12.64 -26.86
CA MET A 1 -22.36 -11.96 -25.66
C MET A 1 -23.29 -12.23 -24.48
N ARG A 2 -23.01 -13.23 -23.61
CA ARG A 2 -23.92 -13.60 -22.51
C ARG A 2 -23.90 -12.52 -21.43
N ARG A 3 -25.04 -11.85 -21.20
CA ARG A 3 -25.26 -10.92 -20.08
C ARG A 3 -24.97 -11.67 -18.77
N ARG A 4 -23.84 -11.38 -18.11
CA ARG A 4 -23.53 -11.96 -16.79
C ARG A 4 -24.57 -11.43 -15.79
N LYS A 5 -25.30 -12.32 -15.11
CA LYS A 5 -26.27 -11.93 -14.06
C LYS A 5 -25.53 -11.07 -13.02
N SER A 6 -26.06 -9.88 -12.74
CA SER A 6 -25.59 -9.03 -11.64
C SER A 6 -26.03 -9.68 -10.33
N ILE A 7 -25.06 -10.10 -9.52
CA ILE A 7 -25.30 -10.60 -8.16
C ILE A 7 -25.40 -9.42 -7.20
N SER A 8 -26.41 -9.41 -6.33
CA SER A 8 -26.59 -8.34 -5.33
C SER A 8 -25.55 -8.45 -4.22
N LYS A 9 -25.33 -7.33 -3.50
CA LYS A 9 -24.39 -7.30 -2.36
C LYS A 9 -24.77 -8.28 -1.25
N GLN A 10 -26.07 -8.49 -1.04
CA GLN A 10 -26.58 -9.43 -0.03
C GLN A 10 -26.32 -10.88 -0.44
N GLN A 11 -26.59 -11.23 -1.70
CA GLN A 11 -26.28 -12.56 -2.24
C GLN A 11 -24.78 -12.86 -2.20
N VAL A 12 -23.91 -11.87 -2.46
CA VAL A 12 -22.46 -12.07 -2.29
C VAL A 12 -22.11 -12.37 -0.84
N ARG A 13 -22.69 -11.67 0.15
CA ARG A 13 -22.40 -11.94 1.56
C ARG A 13 -22.79 -13.37 1.96
N GLU A 14 -23.95 -13.83 1.53
CA GLU A 14 -24.44 -15.18 1.78
C GLU A 14 -23.55 -16.23 1.10
N GLU A 15 -23.21 -16.05 -0.18
CA GLU A 15 -22.31 -16.97 -0.87
C GLU A 15 -20.92 -17.02 -0.20
N LEU A 16 -20.38 -15.87 0.23
CA LEU A 16 -19.08 -15.82 0.92
C LEU A 16 -19.08 -16.61 2.23
N ALA A 17 -20.22 -16.66 2.93
CA ALA A 17 -20.34 -17.41 4.19
C ALA A 17 -20.30 -18.93 3.95
N HIS A 18 -20.84 -19.41 2.82
CA HIS A 18 -20.92 -20.83 2.49
C HIS A 18 -19.70 -21.38 1.73
N LEU A 19 -18.90 -20.53 1.08
CA LEU A 19 -17.71 -20.99 0.35
C LEU A 19 -16.73 -21.87 1.17
N PRO A 20 -16.48 -21.61 2.46
CA PRO A 20 -15.62 -22.48 3.29
C PRO A 20 -16.21 -23.86 3.57
N GLU A 21 -17.51 -24.06 3.37
CA GLU A 21 -18.23 -25.33 3.60
C GLU A 21 -18.24 -26.20 2.34
N PHE A 22 -17.98 -25.61 1.17
CA PHE A 22 -18.04 -26.32 -0.09
C PHE A 22 -16.97 -27.41 -0.21
N PRO A 23 -17.36 -28.62 -0.63
CA PRO A 23 -16.45 -29.66 -1.09
C PRO A 23 -15.50 -29.17 -2.20
N PRO A 24 -14.31 -29.76 -2.34
CA PRO A 24 -13.35 -29.38 -3.38
C PRO A 24 -13.91 -29.42 -4.81
N GLU A 25 -14.79 -30.38 -5.14
CA GLU A 25 -15.38 -30.48 -6.48
C GLU A 25 -16.36 -29.33 -6.76
N ASP A 26 -17.14 -28.91 -5.77
CA ASP A 26 -18.06 -27.78 -5.90
C ASP A 26 -17.29 -26.46 -6.08
N LEU A 27 -16.16 -26.31 -5.40
CA LEU A 27 -15.26 -25.17 -5.61
C LEU A 27 -14.67 -25.16 -7.04
N LYS A 28 -14.31 -26.32 -7.60
CA LYS A 28 -13.83 -26.42 -8.99
C LYS A 28 -14.94 -26.08 -9.98
N THR A 29 -16.15 -26.58 -9.76
CA THR A 29 -17.33 -26.25 -10.58
C THR A 29 -17.60 -24.75 -10.53
N ARG A 30 -17.62 -24.16 -9.33
CA ARG A 30 -17.85 -22.73 -9.15
C ARG A 30 -16.75 -21.88 -9.80
N TRP A 31 -15.50 -22.33 -9.71
CA TRP A 31 -14.39 -21.71 -10.43
C TRP A 31 -14.63 -21.74 -11.95
N GLN A 32 -14.98 -22.90 -12.51
CA GLN A 32 -15.26 -23.06 -13.95
C GLN A 32 -16.37 -22.10 -14.41
N GLU A 33 -17.45 -21.95 -13.63
CA GLU A 33 -18.54 -21.02 -13.94
C GLU A 33 -18.09 -19.56 -13.97
N LEU A 34 -17.27 -19.14 -13.00
CA LEU A 34 -16.86 -17.75 -12.83
C LEU A 34 -15.72 -17.33 -13.77
N TYR A 35 -14.80 -18.24 -14.05
CA TYR A 35 -13.58 -17.99 -14.82
C TYR A 35 -13.62 -18.59 -16.24
N GLY A 36 -14.54 -19.53 -16.53
CA GLY A 36 -14.68 -20.18 -17.84
C GLY A 36 -13.59 -21.21 -18.16
N ALA A 37 -12.77 -21.58 -17.19
CA ALA A 37 -11.65 -22.51 -17.34
C ALA A 37 -11.43 -23.26 -16.02
N PRO A 38 -10.83 -24.47 -16.04
CA PRO A 38 -10.61 -25.23 -14.81
C PRO A 38 -9.56 -24.55 -13.92
N PRO A 39 -9.61 -24.76 -12.59
CA PRO A 39 -8.58 -24.24 -11.71
C PRO A 39 -7.22 -24.88 -12.01
N PRO A 40 -6.10 -24.17 -11.80
CA PRO A 40 -4.77 -24.73 -11.94
C PRO A 40 -4.59 -25.99 -11.08
N LYS A 41 -3.93 -27.03 -11.62
CA LYS A 41 -3.80 -28.35 -10.97
C LYS A 41 -3.22 -28.32 -9.55
N ARG A 42 -2.35 -27.34 -9.24
CA ARG A 42 -1.68 -27.20 -7.95
C ARG A 42 -2.26 -26.08 -7.08
N LEU A 43 -3.45 -25.57 -7.42
CA LEU A 43 -4.08 -24.51 -6.65
C LEU A 43 -4.68 -25.08 -5.35
N GLY A 44 -4.15 -24.67 -4.21
CA GLY A 44 -4.67 -25.06 -2.91
C GLY A 44 -6.09 -24.52 -2.65
N ARG A 45 -6.87 -25.27 -1.88
CA ARG A 45 -8.29 -24.97 -1.54
C ARG A 45 -8.50 -23.54 -1.05
N LEU A 46 -7.66 -23.07 -0.12
CA LEU A 46 -7.79 -21.72 0.46
C LEU A 46 -7.66 -20.62 -0.61
N ILE A 47 -6.74 -20.77 -1.56
CA ILE A 47 -6.57 -19.81 -2.64
C ILE A 47 -7.74 -19.87 -3.61
N MET A 48 -8.27 -21.07 -3.88
CA MET A 48 -9.46 -21.25 -4.71
C MET A 48 -10.67 -20.53 -4.11
N ILE A 49 -10.93 -20.69 -2.81
CA ILE A 49 -12.00 -19.97 -2.08
C ILE A 49 -11.80 -18.46 -2.19
N ARG A 50 -10.59 -17.96 -1.91
CA ARG A 50 -10.29 -16.52 -1.98
C ARG A 50 -10.47 -15.95 -3.38
N ALA A 51 -10.08 -16.68 -4.41
CA ALA A 51 -10.27 -16.27 -5.79
C ALA A 51 -11.75 -16.20 -6.17
N ILE A 52 -12.53 -17.25 -5.85
CA ILE A 52 -13.97 -17.28 -6.07
C ILE A 52 -14.65 -16.12 -5.31
N ALA A 53 -14.33 -15.94 -4.04
CA ALA A 53 -14.80 -14.84 -3.20
C ALA A 53 -14.51 -13.47 -3.83
N HIS A 54 -13.27 -13.24 -4.23
CA HIS A 54 -12.84 -12.01 -4.89
C HIS A 54 -13.64 -11.78 -6.19
N ARG A 55 -13.88 -12.82 -6.97
CA ARG A 55 -14.62 -12.71 -8.23
C ARG A 55 -16.09 -12.35 -8.02
N LEU A 56 -16.74 -12.95 -7.03
CA LEU A 56 -18.11 -12.60 -6.65
C LEU A 56 -18.19 -11.15 -6.17
N GLN A 57 -17.20 -10.70 -5.38
CA GLN A 57 -17.09 -9.32 -4.94
C GLN A 57 -16.90 -8.34 -6.10
N GLU A 58 -16.01 -8.62 -7.06
CA GLU A 58 -15.84 -7.78 -8.26
C GLU A 58 -17.16 -7.63 -9.05
N MET A 59 -17.97 -8.68 -9.11
CA MET A 59 -19.25 -8.66 -9.81
C MET A 59 -20.30 -7.79 -9.13
N ALA A 60 -20.33 -7.73 -7.79
CA ALA A 60 -21.30 -6.92 -7.03
C ALA A 60 -20.84 -5.48 -6.73
N PHE A 61 -19.55 -5.29 -6.43
CA PHE A 61 -18.99 -4.02 -5.98
C PHE A 61 -18.23 -3.27 -7.08
N GLY A 62 -18.00 -3.92 -8.22
CA GLY A 62 -17.10 -3.43 -9.25
C GLY A 62 -15.66 -3.81 -8.96
N GLY A 63 -14.88 -4.00 -10.02
CA GLY A 63 -13.45 -4.28 -9.91
C GLY A 63 -12.61 -3.00 -9.74
N VAL A 64 -11.32 -3.14 -9.98
CA VAL A 64 -10.37 -2.02 -9.98
C VAL A 64 -10.85 -0.89 -10.90
N SER A 65 -10.97 0.32 -10.36
CA SER A 65 -11.45 1.50 -11.09
C SER A 65 -10.66 1.75 -12.38
N PRO A 66 -11.26 2.34 -13.43
CA PRO A 66 -10.54 2.67 -14.67
C PRO A 66 -9.30 3.54 -14.41
N ALA A 67 -9.38 4.47 -13.47
CA ALA A 67 -8.26 5.32 -13.07
C ALA A 67 -7.12 4.51 -12.44
N THR A 68 -7.44 3.61 -11.51
CA THR A 68 -6.46 2.73 -10.87
C THR A 68 -5.82 1.77 -11.89
N ARG A 69 -6.61 1.21 -12.81
CA ARG A 69 -6.10 0.34 -13.89
C ARG A 69 -5.13 1.08 -14.82
N ARG A 70 -5.47 2.32 -15.21
CA ARG A 70 -4.56 3.19 -16.00
C ARG A 70 -3.26 3.47 -15.25
N ARG A 71 -3.35 3.76 -13.95
CA ARG A 71 -2.17 3.98 -13.10
C ARG A 71 -1.29 2.74 -13.02
N LEU A 72 -1.86 1.55 -12.79
CA LEU A 72 -1.10 0.30 -12.76
C LEU A 72 -0.40 0.01 -14.09
N LYS A 73 -1.07 0.24 -15.23
CA LYS A 73 -0.43 0.10 -16.55
C LYS A 73 0.75 1.05 -16.73
N ARG A 74 0.59 2.32 -16.33
CA ARG A 74 1.69 3.31 -16.38
C ARG A 74 2.87 2.88 -15.52
N LEU A 75 2.61 2.46 -14.28
CA LEU A 75 3.65 1.98 -13.37
C LEU A 75 4.40 0.76 -13.92
N GLY A 76 3.69 -0.18 -14.56
CA GLY A 76 4.32 -1.31 -15.23
C GLY A 76 5.21 -0.90 -16.41
N ALA A 77 4.77 0.07 -17.22
CA ALA A 77 5.56 0.61 -18.32
C ALA A 77 6.80 1.38 -17.83
N ASP A 78 6.65 2.17 -16.77
CA ASP A 78 7.76 2.88 -16.13
C ASP A 78 8.80 1.87 -15.60
N LEU A 79 8.35 0.83 -14.89
CA LEU A 79 9.24 -0.21 -14.36
C LEU A 79 9.98 -0.95 -15.48
N ALA A 80 9.29 -1.32 -16.57
CA ALA A 80 9.91 -1.96 -17.73
C ALA A 80 10.94 -1.05 -18.42
N ALA A 81 10.75 0.27 -18.35
CA ALA A 81 11.70 1.27 -18.85
C ALA A 81 12.80 1.64 -17.83
N GLY A 82 12.96 0.87 -16.74
CA GLY A 82 13.95 1.13 -15.69
C GLY A 82 13.64 2.35 -14.81
N ARG A 83 12.46 2.96 -14.96
CA ARG A 83 12.00 4.09 -14.14
C ARG A 83 11.31 3.53 -12.90
N VAL A 84 12.01 3.54 -11.77
CA VAL A 84 11.41 3.17 -10.49
C VAL A 84 10.49 4.30 -10.04
N PRO A 85 9.18 4.05 -9.83
CA PRO A 85 8.27 5.04 -9.30
C PRO A 85 8.77 5.51 -7.94
N LYS A 86 8.91 6.82 -7.74
CA LYS A 86 9.30 7.36 -6.43
C LYS A 86 8.26 6.92 -5.40
N PRO A 87 8.67 6.37 -4.25
CA PRO A 87 7.74 6.07 -3.17
C PRO A 87 6.97 7.35 -2.81
N ALA A 88 5.70 7.20 -2.46
CA ALA A 88 4.93 8.32 -1.95
C ALA A 88 5.70 8.93 -0.78
N SER A 89 5.78 10.27 -0.72
CA SER A 89 6.43 10.97 0.39
C SER A 89 5.87 10.44 1.70
N ILE A 90 6.74 9.98 2.60
CA ILE A 90 6.33 9.48 3.92
C ILE A 90 5.61 10.62 4.63
N LYS A 91 4.30 10.44 4.86
CA LYS A 91 3.51 11.36 5.68
C LYS A 91 3.67 10.94 7.14
N ILE A 92 4.44 11.71 7.90
CA ILE A 92 4.57 11.48 9.34
C ILE A 92 3.29 11.90 10.03
N LYS A 93 2.79 11.05 10.93
CA LYS A 93 1.67 11.37 11.80
C LYS A 93 2.19 12.04 13.09
N PRO A 94 1.43 12.99 13.68
CA PRO A 94 1.71 13.47 15.03
C PRO A 94 1.88 12.32 16.03
N GLY A 95 2.79 12.48 16.99
CA GLY A 95 3.21 11.45 17.94
C GLY A 95 4.35 10.56 17.44
N THR A 96 4.81 10.70 16.20
CA THR A 96 5.92 9.90 15.66
C THR A 96 7.26 10.39 16.23
N ARG A 97 8.07 9.46 16.75
CA ARG A 97 9.44 9.71 17.21
C ARG A 97 10.42 9.39 16.08
N LEU A 98 11.22 10.36 15.68
CA LEU A 98 12.28 10.20 14.68
C LEU A 98 13.62 10.09 15.40
N LEU A 99 14.30 8.96 15.22
CA LEU A 99 15.62 8.70 15.78
C LEU A 99 16.67 8.91 14.70
N ARG A 100 17.72 9.65 15.02
CA ARG A 100 18.83 9.90 14.11
C ARG A 100 20.16 9.90 14.87
N GLU A 101 21.06 9.02 14.47
CA GLU A 101 22.45 9.08 14.92
C GLU A 101 23.21 10.18 14.15
N TRP A 102 23.93 11.02 14.90
CA TRP A 102 24.81 12.04 14.36
C TRP A 102 25.98 12.27 15.33
N GLN A 103 27.22 12.26 14.81
CA GLN A 103 28.44 12.43 15.62
C GLN A 103 28.50 11.50 16.86
N GLY A 104 27.98 10.28 16.75
CA GLY A 104 27.99 9.31 17.84
C GLY A 104 26.89 9.51 18.88
N GLU A 105 26.01 10.50 18.72
CA GLU A 105 24.85 10.71 19.59
C GLU A 105 23.54 10.35 18.88
N MET A 106 22.64 9.67 19.60
CA MET A 106 21.27 9.41 19.14
C MET A 106 20.37 10.60 19.46
N HIS A 107 19.92 11.30 18.41
CA HIS A 107 18.99 12.40 18.51
C HIS A 107 17.55 11.94 18.29
N GLU A 108 16.66 12.31 19.20
CA GLU A 108 15.23 12.00 19.12
C GLU A 108 14.39 13.26 18.92
N ALA A 109 13.65 13.31 17.82
CA ALA A 109 12.70 14.37 17.51
C ALA A 109 11.26 13.83 17.47
N ILE A 110 10.37 14.40 18.29
CA ILE A 110 8.96 14.01 18.37
C ILE A 110 8.15 14.97 17.52
N VAL A 111 7.51 14.46 16.45
CA VAL A 111 6.67 15.27 15.58
C VAL A 111 5.29 15.40 16.19
N LEU A 112 4.85 16.62 16.50
CA LEU A 112 3.49 16.95 16.93
C LEU A 112 2.71 17.59 15.77
N GLU A 113 1.47 18.02 16.02
CA GLU A 113 0.62 18.59 14.96
C GLU A 113 1.18 19.87 14.32
N ARG A 114 1.84 20.72 15.12
CA ARG A 114 2.30 22.05 14.69
C ARG A 114 3.78 22.31 14.98
N GLU A 115 4.43 21.42 15.69
CA GLU A 115 5.78 21.60 16.20
C GLU A 115 6.53 20.28 16.26
N VAL A 116 7.83 20.36 16.52
CA VAL A 116 8.69 19.22 16.76
C VAL A 116 9.37 19.42 18.10
N VAL A 117 9.23 18.47 19.02
CA VAL A 117 9.90 18.51 20.32
C VAL A 117 11.23 17.78 20.21
N TYR A 118 12.31 18.44 20.62
CA TYR A 118 13.66 17.89 20.66
C TYR A 118 14.33 18.29 21.97
N ARG A 119 14.81 17.30 22.74
CA ARG A 119 15.38 17.49 24.10
C ARG A 119 14.50 18.36 25.02
N GLY A 120 13.19 18.16 24.95
CA GLY A 120 12.21 18.91 25.77
C GLY A 120 11.92 20.34 25.28
N GLN A 121 12.53 20.80 24.20
CA GLN A 121 12.28 22.11 23.60
C GLN A 121 11.46 22.00 22.32
N SER A 122 10.56 22.96 22.10
CA SER A 122 9.73 23.03 20.89
C SER A 122 10.41 23.77 19.75
N PHE A 123 10.36 23.18 18.57
CA PHE A 123 10.88 23.73 17.31
C PHE A 123 9.78 23.82 16.26
N ARG A 124 9.86 24.85 15.41
CA ARG A 124 8.87 25.10 14.34
C ARG A 124 8.89 24.06 13.20
N SER A 125 9.97 23.27 13.07
CA SER A 125 10.11 22.27 12.01
C SER A 125 11.27 21.30 12.25
N LEU A 126 11.29 20.20 11.50
CA LEU A 126 12.44 19.28 11.46
C LEU A 126 13.73 19.93 10.96
N SER A 127 13.65 20.92 10.08
CA SER A 127 14.84 21.63 9.60
C SER A 127 15.45 22.51 10.70
N ALA A 128 14.63 23.04 11.61
CA ALA A 128 15.12 23.76 12.78
C ALA A 128 15.85 22.81 13.73
N VAL A 129 15.29 21.62 13.99
CA VAL A 129 15.96 20.59 14.80
C VAL A 129 17.25 20.10 14.12
N ALA A 130 17.24 19.86 12.81
CA ALA A 130 18.45 19.44 12.10
C ALA A 130 19.55 20.51 12.17
N ARG A 131 19.20 21.80 12.08
CA ARG A 131 20.15 22.90 12.26
C ARG A 131 20.69 22.96 13.69
N GLU A 132 19.83 22.74 14.69
CA GLU A 132 20.25 22.65 16.09
C GLU A 132 21.27 21.53 16.31
N ILE A 133 21.05 20.36 15.71
CA ILE A 133 21.95 19.20 15.83
C ILE A 133 23.26 19.40 15.05
N THR A 134 23.18 19.91 13.83
CA THR A 134 24.33 19.93 12.90
C THR A 134 25.09 21.26 12.91
N GLY A 135 24.56 22.30 13.55
CA GLY A 135 25.09 23.67 13.51
C GLY A 135 24.97 24.37 12.14
N THR A 136 24.57 23.65 11.08
CA THR A 136 24.51 24.15 9.71
C THR A 136 23.11 23.94 9.11
N PRO A 137 22.72 24.72 8.08
CA PRO A 137 21.43 24.52 7.43
C PRO A 137 21.35 23.16 6.74
N TRP A 138 20.54 22.24 7.29
CA TRP A 138 20.17 20.97 6.68
C TRP A 138 18.66 20.89 6.44
N SER A 139 18.26 20.20 5.37
CA SER A 139 16.87 19.80 5.19
C SER A 139 16.52 18.76 6.25
N GLY A 140 15.64 19.11 7.19
CA GLY A 140 15.19 18.21 8.25
C GLY A 140 14.70 16.85 7.73
N PRO A 141 13.81 16.82 6.71
CA PRO A 141 13.38 15.56 6.13
C PRO A 141 14.50 14.70 5.55
N VAL A 142 15.57 15.29 5.03
CA VAL A 142 16.73 14.55 4.54
C VAL A 142 17.60 14.06 5.70
N PHE A 143 17.83 14.90 6.70
CA PHE A 143 18.59 14.55 7.90
C PHE A 143 17.97 13.37 8.65
N PHE A 144 16.64 13.35 8.81
CA PHE A 144 15.89 12.27 9.44
C PHE A 144 15.50 11.12 8.48
N GLY A 145 16.03 11.08 7.25
CA GLY A 145 15.84 9.95 6.33
C GLY A 145 14.42 9.80 5.73
N LEU A 146 13.59 10.83 5.84
CA LEU A 146 12.21 10.85 5.32
C LEU A 146 12.14 11.15 3.82
N LYS A 147 13.23 11.71 3.28
CA LYS A 147 13.39 12.04 1.87
C LYS A 147 14.81 11.68 1.45
N GLU A 148 14.94 11.09 0.27
CA GLU A 148 16.25 10.89 -0.34
C GLU A 148 16.91 12.24 -0.65
N ARG A 149 18.22 12.32 -0.37
CA ARG A 149 19.04 13.43 -0.86
C ARG A 149 19.14 13.29 -2.37
N VAL A 150 18.58 14.24 -3.11
CA VAL A 150 18.82 14.33 -4.55
C VAL A 150 20.32 14.61 -4.71
N ARG A 151 21.09 13.62 -5.14
CA ARG A 151 22.47 13.85 -5.58
C ARG A 151 22.36 14.75 -6.81
N GLY A 152 22.83 15.99 -6.69
CA GLY A 152 23.00 16.85 -7.85
C GLY A 152 23.94 16.13 -8.81
N SER A 153 23.48 15.94 -10.05
CA SER A 153 24.35 15.57 -11.16
C SER A 153 25.43 16.65 -11.27
N ARG A 154 26.63 16.32 -10.79
CA ARG A 154 27.86 16.98 -11.22
C ARG A 154 28.35 16.30 -12.48
#